data_AF-B8I5Z9-F1
#
_entry.id   AF-B8I5Z9-F1
#
_cell.length_a   1.000
_cell.length_b   1.000
_cell.length_c   1.000
_cell.angle_alpha   90.00
_cell.angle_beta   90.00
_cell.angle_gamma   90.00
#
_symmetry.space_group_name_H-M   'P 1'
#
loop_
_entity.id
_entity.type
_entity.pdbx_description
1 polymer ?
#
loop_
_entity_poly.entity_id
_entity_poly.type
_entity_poly.pdbx_seq_one_letter_code
_entity_poly.pdbx_strand_id
1 'polypeptide(L)'
;MKNSAKKVLTVLVFITCVVALVIILVFASKGNTPGIIDSNNSTKINASGQVYNADYLFENKTPYVGNNSKVLHIIDNLQFGNYRGEVSLQTEKIPYGVTVNYDFQNLVKEDYQKAKIENEERLKLAFKRNAAMMFCLIENLDKITFVCRTVKGTAEYGFTREEIQKDYNEDLKEYSKDKNKFGRFAITLNNDNLIIHSMKKYSPTMSSVVGLKIMSTYEGKADNIRYTATDGKLILFDGNSAGKQGNTLTVEKNTPIFWSPLSGDDTSFKADKIVVKVEVLNQGIKIAEQNLNIKKEGITYIIEENINVIADI
;
A
#
# COMPACT_ATOMS: atom_id res chain seq x y z
N MET A 1 -58.54 -17.73 41.72
CA MET A 1 -58.12 -16.71 40.72
C MET A 1 -56.62 -16.34 40.75
N LYS A 2 -55.83 -16.67 41.79
CA LYS A 2 -54.42 -16.22 41.92
C LYS A 2 -53.37 -17.04 41.14
N ASN A 3 -53.67 -18.31 40.81
CA ASN A 3 -52.74 -19.20 40.07
C ASN A 3 -52.77 -19.02 38.54
N SER A 4 -53.88 -18.53 37.97
CA SER A 4 -53.98 -18.30 36.52
C SER A 4 -53.20 -17.05 36.10
N ALA A 5 -53.24 -15.98 36.91
CA ALA A 5 -52.49 -14.76 36.65
C ALA A 5 -50.97 -14.98 36.70
N LYS A 6 -50.47 -15.82 37.61
CA LYS A 6 -49.05 -16.20 37.65
C LYS A 6 -48.63 -16.99 36.42
N LYS A 7 -49.41 -17.98 35.99
CA LYS A 7 -49.11 -18.75 34.76
C LYS A 7 -49.12 -17.87 33.52
N VAL A 8 -50.09 -16.96 33.39
CA VAL A 8 -50.15 -16.01 32.27
C VAL A 8 -48.95 -15.06 32.28
N LEU A 9 -48.55 -14.55 33.46
CA LEU A 9 -47.38 -13.68 33.58
C LEU A 9 -46.08 -14.43 33.25
N THR A 10 -45.91 -15.68 33.69
CA THR A 10 -44.73 -16.48 33.35
C THR A 10 -44.66 -16.79 31.85
N VAL A 11 -45.80 -17.07 31.20
CA VAL A 11 -45.85 -17.30 29.75
C VAL A 11 -45.57 -16.00 28.98
N LEU A 12 -46.09 -14.85 29.43
CA LEU A 12 -45.81 -13.56 28.79
C LEU A 12 -44.33 -13.17 28.88
N VAL A 13 -43.71 -13.36 30.05
CA VAL A 13 -42.27 -13.09 30.26
C VAL A 13 -41.42 -14.00 29.37
N PHE A 14 -41.79 -15.28 29.24
CA PHE A 14 -41.09 -16.22 28.38
C PHE A 14 -41.19 -15.84 26.90
N ILE A 15 -42.38 -15.44 26.42
CA ILE A 15 -42.58 -14.96 25.05
C ILE A 15 -41.78 -13.67 24.80
N THR A 16 -41.75 -12.72 25.73
CA THR A 16 -40.93 -11.50 25.58
C THR A 16 -39.43 -11.79 25.56
N CYS A 17 -38.95 -12.75 26.35
CA CYS A 17 -37.54 -13.15 26.32
C CYS A 17 -37.17 -13.85 25.01
N VAL A 18 -38.04 -14.71 24.47
CA VAL A 18 -37.80 -15.40 23.19
C VAL A 18 -37.82 -14.41 22.02
N VAL A 19 -38.74 -13.44 22.01
CA VAL A 19 -38.79 -12.40 20.97
C VAL A 19 -37.58 -11.47 21.06
N ALA A 20 -37.12 -11.10 22.26
CA ALA A 20 -35.89 -10.32 22.42
C ALA A 20 -34.64 -11.10 21.93
N LEU A 21 -34.56 -12.41 22.17
CA LEU A 21 -33.47 -13.26 21.71
C LEU A 21 -33.46 -13.41 20.18
N VAL A 22 -34.63 -13.54 19.55
CA VAL A 22 -34.75 -13.60 18.08
C VAL A 22 -34.41 -12.25 17.43
N ILE A 23 -34.79 -11.13 18.05
CA ILE A 23 -34.40 -9.79 17.58
C ILE A 23 -32.87 -9.61 17.68
N ILE A 24 -32.22 -10.04 18.77
CA ILE A 24 -30.75 -10.00 18.89
C ILE A 24 -30.07 -10.89 17.83
N LEU A 25 -30.62 -12.08 17.53
CA LEU A 25 -30.10 -12.97 16.47
C LEU A 25 -30.31 -12.41 15.06
N VAL A 26 -31.42 -11.72 14.79
CA VAL A 26 -31.69 -11.09 13.49
C VAL A 26 -30.84 -9.83 13.30
N PHE A 27 -30.62 -9.02 14.33
CA PHE A 27 -29.73 -7.85 14.27
C PHE A 27 -28.24 -8.18 14.38
N ALA A 28 -27.85 -9.37 14.84
CA ALA A 28 -26.48 -9.88 14.75
C ALA A 28 -26.10 -10.36 13.34
N SER A 29 -27.05 -10.43 12.39
CA SER A 29 -26.82 -10.93 11.03
C SER A 29 -26.82 -9.86 9.93
N LYS A 30 -26.96 -8.56 10.26
CA LYS A 30 -26.83 -7.44 9.31
C LYS A 30 -26.09 -6.25 9.92
N GLY A 31 -24.88 -6.51 10.39
CA GLY A 31 -23.85 -5.48 10.54
C GLY A 31 -22.80 -5.73 9.46
N ASN A 32 -22.58 -4.76 8.57
CA ASN A 32 -21.44 -4.75 7.67
C ASN A 32 -20.17 -4.54 8.51
N THR A 33 -19.71 -5.58 9.20
CA THR A 33 -18.35 -5.65 9.72
C THR A 33 -17.39 -5.67 8.52
N PRO A 34 -16.34 -4.83 8.49
CA PRO A 34 -15.25 -5.03 7.55
C PRO A 34 -14.76 -6.46 7.76
N GLY A 35 -14.73 -7.25 6.68
CA GLY A 35 -14.35 -8.66 6.75
C GLY A 35 -13.09 -8.84 7.58
N ILE A 36 -13.19 -9.66 8.62
CA ILE A 36 -12.03 -10.32 9.20
C ILE A 36 -11.33 -10.99 8.02
N ILE A 37 -10.08 -10.60 7.78
CA ILE A 37 -9.24 -11.24 6.77
C ILE A 37 -9.00 -12.66 7.28
N ASP A 38 -9.78 -13.60 6.78
CA ASP A 38 -9.58 -15.03 6.98
C ASP A 38 -8.17 -15.38 6.49
N SER A 39 -7.30 -15.74 7.42
CA SER A 39 -5.92 -16.19 7.16
C SER A 39 -5.86 -17.52 6.39
N ASN A 40 -7.01 -18.13 6.09
CA ASN A 40 -7.15 -19.41 5.40
C ASN A 40 -7.67 -19.26 3.97
N ASN A 41 -7.96 -18.04 3.51
CA ASN A 41 -8.24 -17.82 2.10
C ASN A 41 -6.92 -17.47 1.41
N SER A 42 -6.30 -18.49 0.83
CA SER A 42 -5.28 -18.40 -0.21
C SER A 42 -5.89 -17.79 -1.48
N THR A 43 -6.50 -16.60 -1.37
CA THR A 43 -6.82 -15.74 -2.50
C THR A 43 -5.50 -15.42 -3.18
N LYS A 44 -5.23 -16.23 -4.20
CA LYS A 44 -4.20 -16.10 -5.23
C LYS A 44 -3.58 -14.71 -5.18
N ILE A 45 -2.31 -14.63 -4.78
CA ILE A 45 -1.47 -13.42 -4.85
C ILE A 45 -1.11 -13.15 -6.34
N ASN A 46 -2.05 -13.42 -7.25
CA ASN A 46 -2.02 -13.08 -8.66
C ASN A 46 -2.54 -11.65 -8.80
N ALA A 47 -1.82 -10.70 -8.22
CA ALA A 47 -2.12 -9.30 -8.44
C ALA A 47 -1.41 -8.87 -9.72
N SER A 48 -2.02 -9.16 -10.87
CA SER A 48 -1.60 -8.65 -12.18
C SER A 48 -1.61 -7.12 -12.16
N GLY A 49 -0.50 -6.49 -11.79
CA GLY A 49 -0.39 -5.04 -11.63
C GLY A 49 0.44 -4.52 -10.46
N GLN A 50 0.88 -5.40 -9.55
CA GLN A 50 1.94 -5.08 -8.59
C GLN A 50 3.25 -4.76 -9.31
N VAL A 51 4.04 -3.82 -8.76
CA VAL A 51 5.44 -3.63 -9.18
C VAL A 51 6.24 -4.89 -8.87
N TYR A 52 6.03 -5.46 -7.68
CA TYR A 52 6.56 -6.76 -7.31
C TYR A 52 5.44 -7.81 -7.29
N ASN A 53 5.26 -8.53 -8.40
CA ASN A 53 4.35 -9.67 -8.46
C ASN A 53 4.94 -10.85 -7.67
N ALA A 54 4.43 -11.06 -6.46
CA ALA A 54 4.97 -12.05 -5.53
C ALA A 54 4.91 -13.48 -6.06
N ASP A 55 3.82 -13.87 -6.75
CA ASP A 55 3.65 -15.22 -7.26
C ASP A 55 4.74 -15.55 -8.29
N TYR A 56 4.91 -14.67 -9.29
CA TYR A 56 5.90 -14.87 -10.34
C TYR A 56 7.34 -14.83 -9.80
N LEU A 57 7.64 -13.88 -8.91
CA LEU A 57 8.96 -13.75 -8.31
C LEU A 57 9.32 -14.97 -7.45
N PHE A 58 8.36 -15.50 -6.69
CA PHE A 58 8.57 -16.68 -5.86
C PHE A 58 8.82 -17.95 -6.67
N GLU A 59 8.11 -18.14 -7.79
CA GLU A 59 8.29 -19.30 -8.68
C GLU A 59 9.72 -19.36 -9.28
N ASN A 60 10.35 -18.20 -9.43
CA ASN A 60 11.71 -18.08 -9.93
C ASN A 60 12.79 -18.11 -8.83
N LYS A 61 12.41 -18.37 -7.56
CA LYS A 61 13.38 -18.58 -6.47
C LYS A 61 14.43 -19.64 -6.86
N THR A 62 15.70 -19.38 -6.53
CA THR A 62 16.83 -20.24 -6.88
C THR A 62 17.88 -20.26 -5.77
N PRO A 63 18.49 -21.43 -5.47
CA PRO A 63 19.63 -21.48 -4.56
C PRO A 63 20.91 -20.85 -5.18
N TYR A 64 20.98 -20.75 -6.51
CA TYR A 64 22.20 -20.40 -7.22
C TYR A 64 22.02 -19.21 -8.16
N VAL A 65 22.92 -18.22 -8.04
CA VAL A 65 23.07 -17.10 -8.98
C VAL A 65 23.42 -17.58 -10.39
N GLY A 66 24.07 -18.75 -10.53
CA GLY A 66 24.39 -19.33 -11.83
C GLY A 66 23.19 -19.86 -12.62
N ASN A 67 22.00 -19.91 -12.02
CA ASN A 67 20.77 -20.21 -12.75
C ASN A 67 20.30 -18.98 -13.54
N ASN A 68 20.97 -18.72 -14.67
CA ASN A 68 20.75 -17.54 -15.48
C ASN A 68 19.26 -17.33 -15.84
N SER A 69 18.57 -18.39 -16.26
CA SER A 69 17.14 -18.30 -16.60
C SER A 69 16.31 -17.77 -15.44
N LYS A 70 16.44 -18.34 -14.23
CA LYS A 70 15.69 -17.88 -13.06
C LYS A 70 16.09 -16.47 -12.62
N VAL A 71 17.39 -16.15 -12.62
CA VAL A 71 17.88 -14.81 -12.26
C VAL A 71 17.34 -13.74 -13.20
N LEU A 72 17.33 -13.99 -14.51
CA LEU A 72 16.74 -13.08 -15.49
C LEU A 72 15.23 -12.92 -15.27
N HIS A 73 14.48 -14.00 -15.05
CA HIS A 73 13.05 -13.90 -14.76
C HIS A 73 12.75 -13.07 -13.50
N ILE A 74 13.58 -13.18 -12.46
CA ILE A 74 13.49 -12.30 -11.28
C ILE A 74 13.68 -10.85 -11.72
N ILE A 75 14.80 -10.52 -12.37
CA ILE A 75 15.15 -9.14 -12.75
C ILE A 75 14.10 -8.50 -13.68
N ASP A 76 13.54 -9.27 -14.62
CA ASP A 76 12.47 -8.81 -15.53
C ASP A 76 11.21 -8.34 -14.79
N ASN A 77 10.99 -8.87 -13.59
CA ASN A 77 9.79 -8.65 -12.78
C ASN A 77 10.07 -7.84 -11.52
N LEU A 78 11.23 -7.19 -11.47
CA LEU A 78 11.51 -6.13 -10.49
C LEU A 78 11.13 -4.77 -11.06
N GLN A 79 11.13 -3.76 -10.18
CA GLN A 79 10.93 -2.39 -10.61
C GLN A 79 12.00 -2.00 -11.64
N PHE A 80 11.58 -1.31 -12.70
CA PHE A 80 12.39 -0.94 -13.88
C PHE A 80 12.82 -2.11 -14.78
N GLY A 81 12.30 -3.33 -14.62
CA GLY A 81 12.68 -4.48 -15.45
C GLY A 81 12.55 -4.23 -16.97
N ASN A 82 11.58 -3.41 -17.37
CA ASN A 82 11.36 -2.99 -18.77
C ASN A 82 12.47 -2.11 -19.36
N TYR A 83 13.36 -1.57 -18.53
CA TYR A 83 14.51 -0.75 -18.92
C TYR A 83 15.84 -1.49 -18.81
N ARG A 84 15.84 -2.76 -18.36
CA ARG A 84 17.08 -3.49 -18.20
C ARG A 84 17.71 -3.75 -19.57
N GLY A 85 19.01 -3.63 -19.63
CA GLY A 85 19.87 -4.14 -20.68
C GLY A 85 20.56 -5.43 -20.27
N GLU A 86 21.86 -5.50 -20.53
CA GLU A 86 22.68 -6.67 -20.25
C GLU A 86 22.79 -6.97 -18.74
N VAL A 87 22.77 -8.26 -18.40
CA VAL A 87 22.98 -8.77 -17.04
C VAL A 87 24.24 -9.63 -17.03
N SER A 88 25.15 -9.35 -16.11
CA SER A 88 26.37 -10.12 -15.91
C SER A 88 26.32 -10.85 -14.57
N LEU A 89 26.62 -12.15 -14.58
CA LEU A 89 26.63 -13.00 -13.39
C LEU A 89 28.07 -13.32 -13.00
N GLN A 90 28.41 -13.11 -11.73
CA GLN A 90 29.72 -13.41 -11.16
C GLN A 90 29.61 -14.70 -10.36
N THR A 91 29.94 -15.83 -10.98
CA THR A 91 29.66 -17.18 -10.44
C THR A 91 30.91 -18.01 -10.19
N GLU A 92 32.09 -17.52 -10.58
CA GLU A 92 33.35 -18.28 -10.49
C GLU A 92 33.90 -18.33 -9.06
N LYS A 93 33.76 -17.24 -8.31
CA LYS A 93 34.30 -17.10 -6.95
C LYS A 93 33.42 -16.21 -6.09
N ILE A 94 33.46 -16.48 -4.79
CA ILE A 94 32.83 -15.66 -3.75
C ILE A 94 33.60 -14.33 -3.64
N PRO A 95 32.92 -13.18 -3.44
CA PRO A 95 31.47 -13.02 -3.34
C PRO A 95 30.78 -13.17 -4.71
N TYR A 96 29.73 -13.99 -4.75
CA TYR A 96 28.89 -14.17 -5.92
C TYR A 96 28.05 -12.93 -6.16
N GLY A 97 27.88 -12.55 -7.43
CA GLY A 97 27.29 -11.25 -7.74
C GLY A 97 26.46 -11.19 -9.02
N VAL A 98 25.67 -10.13 -9.11
CA VAL A 98 24.91 -9.76 -10.31
C VAL A 98 25.14 -8.29 -10.62
N THR A 99 25.47 -7.98 -11.87
CA THR A 99 25.43 -6.62 -12.40
C THR A 99 24.30 -6.50 -13.40
N VAL A 100 23.40 -5.53 -13.21
CA VAL A 100 22.29 -5.24 -14.15
C VAL A 100 22.50 -3.85 -14.73
N ASN A 101 22.55 -3.75 -16.05
CA ASN A 101 22.58 -2.47 -16.74
C ASN A 101 21.15 -1.99 -17.01
N TYR A 102 20.89 -0.70 -16.88
CA TYR A 102 19.63 -0.06 -17.25
C TYR A 102 19.88 1.10 -18.21
N ASP A 103 19.00 1.24 -19.19
CA ASP A 103 18.97 2.38 -20.10
C ASP A 103 17.75 3.27 -19.82
N PHE A 104 18.02 4.44 -19.26
CA PHE A 104 17.03 5.47 -18.95
C PHE A 104 17.20 6.71 -19.84
N GLN A 105 17.86 6.61 -20.99
CA GLN A 105 18.08 7.77 -21.88
C GLN A 105 16.80 8.22 -22.60
N ASN A 106 15.85 7.30 -22.81
CA ASN A 106 14.65 7.53 -23.63
C ASN A 106 13.35 7.37 -22.82
N LEU A 107 13.25 8.02 -21.66
CA LEU A 107 12.03 7.99 -20.84
C LEU A 107 10.90 8.78 -21.52
N VAL A 108 9.78 8.11 -21.76
CA VAL A 108 8.56 8.70 -22.32
C VAL A 108 7.91 9.62 -21.27
N LYS A 109 7.28 10.73 -21.70
CA LYS A 109 6.70 11.72 -20.76
C LYS A 109 5.58 11.12 -19.90
N GLU A 110 4.82 10.19 -20.45
CA GLU A 110 3.69 9.51 -19.80
C GLU A 110 4.13 8.31 -18.95
N ASP A 111 5.43 8.01 -18.88
CA ASP A 111 5.92 6.96 -18.00
C ASP A 111 5.81 7.38 -16.53
N TYR A 112 4.97 6.67 -15.79
CA TYR A 112 4.76 6.88 -14.36
C TYR A 112 6.04 6.65 -13.53
N GLN A 113 7.02 5.90 -14.05
CA GLN A 113 8.31 5.68 -13.37
C GLN A 113 9.30 6.83 -13.58
N LYS A 114 9.05 7.75 -14.53
CA LYS A 114 9.98 8.82 -14.90
C LYS A 114 10.35 9.72 -13.71
N ALA A 115 9.36 10.19 -12.95
CA ALA A 115 9.59 11.07 -11.80
C ALA A 115 10.46 10.39 -10.73
N LYS A 116 10.36 9.06 -10.61
CA LYS A 116 11.19 8.28 -9.71
C LYS A 116 12.61 8.10 -10.25
N ILE A 117 12.77 7.86 -11.55
CA ILE A 117 14.08 7.68 -12.19
C ILE A 117 14.87 9.00 -12.20
N GLU A 118 14.22 10.14 -12.38
CA GLU A 118 14.87 11.46 -12.41
C GLU A 118 15.25 11.98 -11.01
N ASN A 119 14.73 11.36 -9.94
CA ASN A 119 15.04 11.67 -8.55
C ASN A 119 16.03 10.63 -7.98
N GLU A 120 17.24 11.06 -7.68
CA GLU A 120 18.34 10.17 -7.25
C GLU A 120 18.01 9.38 -5.96
N GLU A 121 17.40 10.02 -4.96
CA GLU A 121 17.06 9.35 -3.70
C GLU A 121 15.99 8.28 -3.91
N ARG A 122 14.94 8.59 -4.69
CA ARG A 122 13.87 7.62 -4.98
C ARG A 122 14.36 6.48 -5.87
N LEU A 123 15.25 6.77 -6.83
CA LEU A 123 15.90 5.76 -7.66
C LEU A 123 16.76 4.81 -6.83
N LYS A 124 17.63 5.36 -5.96
CA LYS A 124 18.47 4.56 -5.05
C LYS A 124 17.63 3.69 -4.12
N LEU A 125 16.54 4.23 -3.59
CA LEU A 125 15.61 3.50 -2.72
C LEU A 125 14.94 2.33 -3.45
N ALA A 126 14.50 2.55 -4.70
CA ALA A 126 13.96 1.48 -5.53
C ALA A 126 14.97 0.37 -5.79
N PHE A 127 16.23 0.71 -6.07
CA PHE A 127 17.27 -0.29 -6.23
C PHE A 127 17.60 -1.03 -4.94
N LYS A 128 17.56 -0.37 -3.79
CA LYS A 128 17.71 -1.01 -2.47
C LYS A 128 16.63 -2.10 -2.27
N ARG A 129 15.39 -1.85 -2.72
CA ARG A 129 14.28 -2.83 -2.66
C ARG A 129 14.42 -3.95 -3.67
N ASN A 130 14.81 -3.64 -4.90
CA ASN A 130 15.15 -4.66 -5.90
C ASN A 130 16.23 -5.60 -5.34
N ALA A 131 17.26 -5.04 -4.70
CA ALA A 131 18.31 -5.81 -4.03
C ALA A 131 17.74 -6.68 -2.90
N ALA A 132 16.89 -6.14 -2.03
CA ALA A 132 16.23 -6.93 -0.98
C ALA A 132 15.44 -8.11 -1.56
N MET A 133 14.64 -7.90 -2.61
CA MET A 133 13.92 -8.96 -3.31
C MET A 133 14.86 -10.04 -3.87
N MET A 134 15.94 -9.63 -4.54
CA MET A 134 16.93 -10.55 -5.08
C MET A 134 17.66 -11.34 -4.00
N PHE A 135 18.06 -10.72 -2.89
CA PHE A 135 18.70 -11.41 -1.76
C PHE A 135 17.77 -12.40 -1.06
N CYS A 136 16.46 -12.13 -1.04
CA CYS A 136 15.46 -13.09 -0.57
C CYS A 136 15.35 -14.31 -1.52
N LEU A 137 15.39 -14.09 -2.83
CA LEU A 137 15.06 -15.10 -3.85
C LEU A 137 16.26 -15.91 -4.38
N ILE A 138 17.47 -15.35 -4.29
CA ILE A 138 18.71 -15.95 -4.80
C ILE A 138 19.62 -16.24 -3.61
N GLU A 139 19.69 -17.51 -3.19
CA GLU A 139 20.20 -17.88 -1.87
C GLU A 139 21.69 -17.60 -1.67
N ASN A 140 22.52 -17.88 -2.68
CA ASN A 140 23.96 -17.69 -2.62
C ASN A 140 24.42 -16.33 -3.18
N LEU A 141 23.50 -15.39 -3.42
CA LEU A 141 23.87 -14.05 -3.92
C LEU A 141 24.42 -13.19 -2.79
N ASP A 142 25.62 -12.62 -2.98
CA ASP A 142 26.32 -11.83 -1.96
C ASP A 142 26.28 -10.33 -2.26
N LYS A 143 26.34 -9.95 -3.55
CA LYS A 143 26.37 -8.54 -3.97
C LYS A 143 25.61 -8.28 -5.26
N ILE A 144 25.08 -7.07 -5.40
CA ILE A 144 24.35 -6.62 -6.59
C ILE A 144 24.84 -5.23 -6.97
N THR A 145 25.05 -4.99 -8.27
CA THR A 145 25.35 -3.67 -8.82
C THR A 145 24.32 -3.32 -9.89
N PHE A 146 23.72 -2.14 -9.78
CA PHE A 146 22.86 -1.58 -10.81
C PHE A 146 23.59 -0.41 -11.50
N VAL A 147 23.84 -0.55 -12.81
CA VAL A 147 24.51 0.46 -13.64
C VAL A 147 23.45 1.16 -14.48
N CYS A 148 23.29 2.46 -14.31
CA CYS A 148 22.18 3.21 -14.88
C CYS A 148 22.72 4.26 -15.85
N ARG A 149 22.39 4.13 -17.13
CA ARG A 149 22.67 5.17 -18.11
C ARG A 149 21.49 6.16 -18.13
N THR A 150 21.72 7.38 -17.64
CA THR A 150 20.71 8.44 -17.61
C THR A 150 21.08 9.57 -18.57
N VAL A 151 20.17 10.53 -18.75
CA VAL A 151 20.45 11.78 -19.47
C VAL A 151 21.53 12.65 -18.80
N LYS A 152 21.79 12.44 -17.49
CA LYS A 152 22.82 13.16 -16.71
C LYS A 152 24.17 12.44 -16.71
N GLY A 153 24.25 11.24 -17.31
CA GLY A 153 25.43 10.38 -17.28
C GLY A 153 25.16 9.01 -16.66
N THR A 154 26.22 8.25 -16.43
CA THR A 154 26.16 6.91 -15.83
C THR A 154 26.26 7.01 -14.31
N ALA A 155 25.36 6.32 -13.61
CA ALA A 155 25.37 6.16 -12.15
C ALA A 155 25.42 4.68 -11.77
N GLU A 156 26.07 4.35 -10.67
CA GLU A 156 26.17 2.98 -10.16
C GLU A 156 25.65 2.88 -8.73
N TYR A 157 24.87 1.84 -8.46
CA TYR A 157 24.32 1.54 -7.14
C TYR A 157 24.70 0.12 -6.75
N GLY A 158 25.67 -0.01 -5.84
CA GLY A 158 26.11 -1.28 -5.28
C GLY A 158 25.45 -1.56 -3.93
N PHE A 159 25.10 -2.82 -3.69
CA PHE A 159 24.55 -3.30 -2.42
C PHE A 159 25.12 -4.68 -2.09
N THR A 160 25.50 -4.91 -0.83
CA THR A 160 25.77 -6.26 -0.32
C THR A 160 24.59 -6.80 0.48
N ARG A 161 24.52 -8.13 0.61
CA ARG A 161 23.50 -8.78 1.45
C ARG A 161 23.54 -8.26 2.88
N GLU A 162 24.75 -8.11 3.44
CA GLU A 162 24.97 -7.65 4.82
C GLU A 162 24.50 -6.22 5.03
N GLU A 163 24.65 -5.36 4.02
CA GLU A 163 24.16 -3.98 4.08
C GLU A 163 22.64 -3.92 4.08
N ILE A 164 21.99 -4.68 3.20
CA ILE A 164 20.52 -4.71 3.10
C ILE A 164 19.91 -5.39 4.32
N GLN A 165 20.53 -6.46 4.85
CA GLN A 165 20.05 -7.21 6.00
C GLN A 165 19.81 -6.32 7.23
N LYS A 166 20.57 -5.24 7.39
CA LYS A 166 20.46 -4.32 8.53
C LYS A 166 19.11 -3.59 8.60
N ASP A 167 18.39 -3.49 7.48
CA ASP A 167 17.08 -2.87 7.43
C ASP A 167 15.95 -3.82 7.91
N TYR A 168 16.25 -5.11 8.11
CA TYR A 168 15.26 -6.13 8.38
C TYR A 168 15.56 -6.89 9.68
N ASN A 169 14.51 -7.15 10.45
CA ASN A 169 14.61 -7.80 11.77
C ASN A 169 14.81 -9.32 11.69
N GLU A 170 14.62 -9.91 10.51
CA GLU A 170 14.81 -11.33 10.24
C GLU A 170 15.72 -11.50 9.04
N ASP A 171 16.40 -12.65 8.95
CA ASP A 171 17.25 -12.95 7.79
C ASP A 171 16.43 -12.88 6.49
N LEU A 172 16.98 -12.20 5.47
CA LEU A 172 16.33 -12.00 4.16
C LEU A 172 15.84 -13.33 3.55
N LYS A 173 16.56 -14.43 3.75
CA LYS A 173 16.18 -15.77 3.29
C LYS A 173 14.89 -16.28 3.95
N GLU A 174 14.59 -15.84 5.17
CA GLU A 174 13.38 -16.24 5.89
C GLU A 174 12.11 -15.70 5.24
N TYR A 175 12.17 -14.55 4.55
CA TYR A 175 11.02 -13.98 3.87
C TYR A 175 10.58 -14.81 2.66
N SER A 176 11.48 -15.59 2.05
CA SER A 176 11.16 -16.44 0.89
C SER A 176 10.99 -17.93 1.23
N LYS A 177 10.96 -18.31 2.51
CA LYS A 177 10.71 -19.72 2.89
C LYS A 177 9.27 -20.15 2.67
N ASP A 178 8.34 -19.22 2.85
CA ASP A 178 6.91 -19.44 2.69
C ASP A 178 6.35 -18.44 1.67
N LYS A 179 5.48 -18.94 0.77
CA LYS A 179 4.91 -18.13 -0.31
C LYS A 179 4.04 -16.99 0.21
N ASN A 180 3.28 -17.21 1.29
CA ASN A 180 2.44 -16.17 1.87
C ASN A 180 3.28 -15.11 2.59
N LYS A 181 4.33 -15.52 3.30
CA LYS A 181 5.30 -14.61 3.93
C LYS A 181 5.99 -13.75 2.88
N PHE A 182 6.43 -14.35 1.78
CA PHE A 182 7.02 -13.61 0.66
C PHE A 182 6.01 -12.64 0.02
N GLY A 183 4.75 -13.06 -0.14
CA GLY A 183 3.68 -12.20 -0.62
C GLY A 183 3.48 -10.95 0.25
N ARG A 184 3.49 -11.12 1.58
CA ARG A 184 3.41 -9.99 2.52
C ARG A 184 4.63 -9.08 2.40
N PHE A 185 5.83 -9.66 2.28
CA PHE A 185 7.06 -8.90 2.08
C PHE A 185 7.01 -8.05 0.79
N ALA A 186 6.60 -8.64 -0.33
CA ALA A 186 6.43 -7.94 -1.59
C ALA A 186 5.39 -6.81 -1.50
N ILE A 187 4.27 -7.02 -0.80
CA ILE A 187 3.28 -5.96 -0.53
C ILE A 187 3.90 -4.81 0.26
N THR A 188 4.67 -5.10 1.31
CA THR A 188 5.37 -4.07 2.09
C THR A 188 6.27 -3.22 1.21
N LEU A 189 7.03 -3.83 0.29
CA LEU A 189 7.89 -3.10 -0.65
C LEU A 189 7.09 -2.35 -1.73
N ASN A 190 5.88 -2.81 -2.06
CA ASN A 190 4.98 -2.12 -2.99
C ASN A 190 4.36 -0.85 -2.38
N ASN A 191 4.33 -0.70 -1.06
CA ASN A 191 3.74 0.48 -0.38
C ASN A 191 4.37 1.80 -0.84
N ASP A 192 5.65 1.78 -1.19
CA ASP A 192 6.38 2.97 -1.61
C ASP A 192 6.17 3.35 -3.09
N ASN A 193 5.38 2.54 -3.80
CA ASN A 193 4.87 2.87 -5.12
C ASN A 193 3.55 3.64 -5.03
N LEU A 194 2.96 3.76 -3.83
CA LEU A 194 1.81 4.61 -3.55
C LEU A 194 2.31 5.94 -3.00
N ILE A 195 2.06 7.02 -3.73
CA ILE A 195 2.38 8.38 -3.29
C ILE A 195 1.08 9.13 -2.99
N ILE A 196 1.02 9.76 -1.84
CA ILE A 196 -0.09 10.62 -1.42
C ILE A 196 0.35 12.06 -1.61
N HIS A 197 -0.42 12.79 -2.40
CA HIS A 197 -0.29 14.20 -2.66
C HIS A 197 -1.38 14.94 -1.88
N SER A 198 -1.03 16.00 -1.18
CA SER A 198 -1.98 16.69 -0.31
C SER A 198 -1.70 18.18 -0.18
N MET A 199 -2.66 18.92 0.38
CA MET A 199 -2.39 20.26 0.91
C MET A 199 -1.54 20.15 2.18
N LYS A 200 -0.63 21.09 2.40
CA LYS A 200 0.21 21.09 3.62
C LYS A 200 -0.58 21.26 4.91
N LYS A 201 -1.61 22.10 4.85
CA LYS A 201 -2.46 22.41 5.99
C LYS A 201 -3.86 22.82 5.53
N TYR A 202 -4.83 22.67 6.43
CA TYR A 202 -6.22 23.05 6.23
C TYR A 202 -6.78 23.69 7.50
N SER A 203 -7.62 24.72 7.36
CA SER A 203 -8.45 25.23 8.45
C SER A 203 -9.87 25.40 7.95
N PRO A 204 -10.90 25.02 8.74
CA PRO A 204 -12.30 25.28 8.40
C PRO A 204 -12.64 26.76 8.14
N THR A 205 -11.80 27.69 8.61
CA THR A 205 -11.97 29.13 8.39
C THR A 205 -11.45 29.62 7.04
N MET A 206 -10.84 28.76 6.22
CA MET A 206 -10.36 29.14 4.89
C MET A 206 -11.54 29.28 3.93
N SER A 207 -11.84 30.53 3.52
CA SER A 207 -13.08 30.95 2.85
C SER A 207 -13.42 30.31 1.48
N SER A 208 -12.63 29.35 0.98
CA SER A 208 -12.83 28.72 -0.34
C SER A 208 -12.45 27.23 -0.38
N VAL A 209 -12.21 26.60 0.77
CA VAL A 209 -11.73 25.22 0.83
C VAL A 209 -12.65 24.41 1.74
N VAL A 210 -13.30 23.42 1.15
CA VAL A 210 -14.29 22.52 1.78
C VAL A 210 -13.66 21.41 2.63
N GLY A 211 -12.36 21.19 2.46
CA GLY A 211 -11.59 20.18 3.17
C GLY A 211 -10.14 20.15 2.67
N LEU A 212 -9.29 19.43 3.38
CA LEU A 212 -7.95 19.10 2.95
C LEU A 212 -8.01 18.24 1.67
N LYS A 213 -7.52 18.78 0.56
CA LYS A 213 -7.43 18.03 -0.70
C LYS A 213 -6.36 16.95 -0.59
N ILE A 214 -6.72 15.74 -1.01
CA ILE A 214 -5.86 14.55 -1.04
C ILE A 214 -6.03 13.90 -2.40
N MET A 215 -4.93 13.50 -3.02
CA MET A 215 -4.90 12.69 -4.23
C MET A 215 -3.82 11.63 -4.06
N SER A 216 -3.99 10.47 -4.68
CA SER A 216 -2.94 9.44 -4.65
C SER A 216 -2.62 8.93 -6.03
N THR A 217 -1.34 8.71 -6.25
CA THR A 217 -0.78 8.10 -7.45
C THR A 217 -0.21 6.74 -7.08
N TYR A 218 -0.31 5.78 -7.99
CA TYR A 218 0.31 4.47 -7.81
C TYR A 218 1.12 4.12 -9.06
N GLU A 219 2.38 3.79 -8.84
CA GLU A 219 3.30 3.37 -9.90
C GLU A 219 3.09 1.89 -10.21
N GLY A 220 2.03 1.56 -10.93
CA GLY A 220 1.68 0.19 -11.30
C GLY A 220 0.25 0.10 -11.84
N LYS A 221 -0.23 -1.11 -12.10
CA LYS A 221 -1.65 -1.30 -12.48
C LYS A 221 -2.49 -1.45 -11.21
N ALA A 222 -3.42 -0.51 -11.06
CA ALA A 222 -4.41 -0.48 -10.00
C ALA A 222 -5.76 -0.13 -10.62
N ASP A 223 -6.82 -0.73 -10.09
CA ASP A 223 -8.19 -0.43 -10.52
C ASP A 223 -8.71 0.79 -9.76
N ASN A 224 -8.52 0.80 -8.44
CA ASN A 224 -9.06 1.83 -7.56
C ASN A 224 -8.15 2.13 -6.38
N ILE A 225 -8.33 3.31 -5.78
CA ILE A 225 -7.76 3.71 -4.51
C ILE A 225 -8.89 3.83 -3.48
N ARG A 226 -8.71 3.17 -2.33
CA ARG A 226 -9.62 3.26 -1.19
C ARG A 226 -9.00 4.10 -0.08
N TYR A 227 -9.76 5.07 0.39
CA TYR A 227 -9.42 5.95 1.50
C TYR A 227 -10.32 5.63 2.67
N THR A 228 -9.75 5.52 3.87
CA THR A 228 -10.50 5.29 5.12
C THR A 228 -9.98 6.22 6.20
N ALA A 229 -10.81 7.14 6.67
CA ALA A 229 -10.48 8.08 7.73
C ALA A 229 -10.89 7.53 9.10
N THR A 230 -10.01 7.67 10.10
CA THR A 230 -10.34 7.33 11.50
C THR A 230 -11.34 8.31 12.12
N ASP A 231 -11.34 9.56 11.65
CA ASP A 231 -12.25 10.62 12.06
C ASP A 231 -12.46 11.63 10.93
N GLY A 232 -13.54 12.42 11.00
CA GLY A 232 -13.98 13.31 9.92
C GLY A 232 -14.62 12.57 8.75
N LYS A 233 -14.89 13.30 7.66
CA LYS A 233 -15.51 12.77 6.45
C LYS A 233 -14.62 12.96 5.23
N LEU A 234 -14.58 11.94 4.39
CA LEU A 234 -14.06 12.01 3.05
C LEU A 234 -15.20 12.41 2.10
N ILE A 235 -14.90 13.28 1.14
CA ILE A 235 -15.85 13.88 0.23
C ILE A 235 -15.28 13.79 -1.19
N LEU A 236 -16.09 13.29 -2.11
CA LEU A 236 -15.88 13.34 -3.55
C LEU A 236 -16.89 14.31 -4.15
N PHE A 237 -16.40 15.34 -4.83
CA PHE A 237 -17.26 16.32 -5.50
C PHE A 237 -17.69 15.82 -6.88
N ASP A 238 -18.94 16.13 -7.23
CA ASP A 238 -19.50 15.99 -8.57
C ASP A 238 -19.82 17.40 -9.08
N GLY A 239 -18.93 17.93 -9.92
CA GLY A 239 -18.91 19.35 -10.28
C GLY A 239 -18.76 20.26 -9.06
N ASN A 240 -19.76 21.10 -8.81
CA ASN A 240 -19.77 22.06 -7.69
C ASN A 240 -20.50 21.53 -6.43
N SER A 241 -21.02 20.31 -6.45
CA SER A 241 -21.79 19.74 -5.33
C SER A 241 -21.07 18.56 -4.70
N ALA A 242 -21.25 18.37 -3.38
CA ALA A 242 -20.75 17.17 -2.72
C ALA A 242 -21.53 15.95 -3.25
N GLY A 243 -20.84 15.06 -3.96
CA GLY A 243 -21.40 13.85 -4.52
C GLY A 243 -21.43 12.74 -3.46
N LYS A 244 -20.33 11.99 -3.34
CA LYS A 244 -20.20 10.89 -2.36
C LYS A 244 -19.47 11.37 -1.11
N GLN A 245 -19.98 11.02 0.06
CA GLN A 245 -19.33 11.33 1.35
C GLN A 245 -19.41 10.15 2.31
N GLY A 246 -18.44 10.05 3.22
CA GLY A 246 -18.41 9.06 4.28
C GLY A 246 -17.01 8.89 4.87
N ASN A 247 -16.86 7.97 5.80
CA ASN A 247 -15.55 7.71 6.43
C ASN A 247 -14.67 6.83 5.53
N THR A 248 -15.26 6.18 4.53
CA THR A 248 -14.57 5.40 3.51
C THR A 248 -15.04 5.83 2.12
N LEU A 249 -14.11 6.07 1.21
CA LEU A 249 -14.38 6.30 -0.21
C LEU A 249 -13.48 5.42 -1.07
N THR A 250 -13.99 4.97 -2.21
CA THR A 250 -13.21 4.26 -3.24
C THR A 250 -13.39 5.00 -4.55
N VAL A 251 -12.27 5.38 -5.17
CA VAL A 251 -12.21 6.22 -6.37
C VAL A 251 -11.19 5.67 -7.36
N GLU A 252 -11.27 6.10 -8.61
CA GLU A 252 -10.24 5.79 -9.61
C GLU A 252 -8.90 6.46 -9.24
N LYS A 253 -7.79 5.91 -9.75
CA LYS A 253 -6.46 6.52 -9.58
C LYS A 253 -6.44 7.98 -10.02
N ASN A 254 -5.61 8.79 -9.37
CA ASN A 254 -5.46 10.22 -9.67
C ASN A 254 -6.75 11.05 -9.48
N THR A 255 -7.78 10.51 -8.83
CA THR A 255 -8.99 11.27 -8.49
C THR A 255 -8.74 12.04 -7.20
N PRO A 256 -8.84 13.38 -7.20
CA PRO A 256 -8.76 14.16 -5.97
C PRO A 256 -10.00 13.96 -5.11
N ILE A 257 -9.80 13.76 -3.82
CA ILE A 257 -10.83 13.76 -2.78
C ILE A 257 -10.52 14.83 -1.74
N PHE A 258 -11.47 15.08 -0.84
CA PHE A 258 -11.31 16.04 0.24
C PHE A 258 -11.60 15.36 1.56
N TRP A 259 -10.71 15.53 2.53
CA TRP A 259 -10.99 15.20 3.92
C TRP A 259 -11.42 16.46 4.65
N SER A 260 -12.55 16.42 5.35
CA SER A 260 -13.01 17.52 6.18
C SER A 260 -13.30 17.02 7.58
N PRO A 261 -12.90 17.77 8.62
CA PRO A 261 -13.39 17.51 9.96
C PRO A 261 -14.91 17.72 9.99
N LEU A 262 -15.45 18.74 9.31
CA LEU A 262 -16.86 19.15 9.39
C LEU A 262 -17.82 18.05 8.90
N SER A 263 -18.47 17.37 9.84
CA SER A 263 -19.49 16.36 9.57
C SER A 263 -20.87 16.82 10.08
N GLY A 264 -21.58 17.64 9.29
CA GLY A 264 -22.88 18.19 9.73
C GLY A 264 -22.73 19.27 10.80
N ASP A 265 -23.70 19.38 11.71
CA ASP A 265 -23.82 20.48 12.69
C ASP A 265 -22.92 20.33 13.93
N ASP A 266 -22.19 19.22 14.07
CA ASP A 266 -21.33 18.98 15.22
C ASP A 266 -19.91 19.52 14.96
N THR A 267 -19.57 20.59 15.67
CA THR A 267 -18.26 21.27 15.62
C THR A 267 -17.25 20.71 16.62
N SER A 268 -17.61 19.67 17.37
CA SER A 268 -16.78 19.11 18.46
C SER A 268 -15.80 18.02 17.97
N PHE A 269 -14.71 18.43 17.31
CA PHE A 269 -13.63 17.50 16.92
C PHE A 269 -12.77 17.14 18.11
N LYS A 270 -12.85 15.87 18.54
CA LYS A 270 -12.17 15.35 19.73
C LYS A 270 -10.79 14.74 19.42
N ALA A 271 -10.52 14.33 18.19
CA ALA A 271 -9.26 13.68 17.84
C ALA A 271 -8.18 14.70 17.49
N ASP A 272 -7.08 14.67 18.26
CA ASP A 272 -5.88 15.47 17.97
C ASP A 272 -5.00 14.85 16.87
N LYS A 273 -5.22 13.56 16.58
CA LYS A 273 -4.54 12.77 15.55
C LYS A 273 -5.55 12.02 14.71
N ILE A 274 -5.53 12.26 13.40
CA ILE A 274 -6.38 11.59 12.42
C ILE A 274 -5.47 10.83 11.46
N VAL A 275 -5.87 9.61 11.11
CA VAL A 275 -5.19 8.82 10.09
C VAL A 275 -6.16 8.60 8.93
N VAL A 276 -5.75 8.99 7.73
CA VAL A 276 -6.40 8.57 6.49
C VAL A 276 -5.57 7.45 5.91
N LYS A 277 -6.07 6.22 6.06
CA LYS A 277 -5.49 5.04 5.46
C LYS A 277 -5.81 5.00 3.97
N VAL A 278 -4.80 4.91 3.14
CA VAL A 278 -4.90 4.84 1.67
C VAL A 278 -4.47 3.46 1.22
N GLU A 279 -5.33 2.77 0.48
CA GLU A 279 -5.12 1.40 0.02
C GLU A 279 -5.29 1.33 -1.49
N VAL A 280 -4.30 0.77 -2.18
CA VAL A 280 -4.36 0.51 -3.62
C VAL A 280 -5.00 -0.85 -3.83
N LEU A 281 -6.03 -0.90 -4.67
CA LEU A 281 -6.78 -2.10 -4.97
C LEU A 281 -6.62 -2.49 -6.44
N ASN A 282 -6.42 -3.77 -6.69
CA ASN A 282 -6.41 -4.37 -8.01
C ASN A 282 -7.18 -5.69 -7.95
N GLN A 283 -8.22 -5.81 -8.76
CA GLN A 283 -9.19 -6.91 -8.73
C GLN A 283 -9.78 -7.15 -7.33
N GLY A 284 -9.96 -6.07 -6.55
CA GLY A 284 -10.45 -6.12 -5.17
C GLY A 284 -9.41 -6.52 -4.12
N ILE A 285 -8.20 -6.91 -4.53
CA ILE A 285 -7.10 -7.28 -3.63
C ILE A 285 -6.27 -6.03 -3.31
N LYS A 286 -5.91 -5.86 -2.03
CA LYS A 286 -5.00 -4.80 -1.58
C LYS A 286 -3.57 -5.12 -2.01
N ILE A 287 -2.95 -4.21 -2.77
CA ILE A 287 -1.60 -4.40 -3.34
C ILE A 287 -0.55 -3.43 -2.80
N ALA A 288 -0.99 -2.33 -2.19
CA ALA A 288 -0.16 -1.37 -1.47
C ALA A 288 -1.03 -0.59 -0.48
N GLU A 289 -0.42 -0.05 0.56
CA GLU A 289 -1.07 0.87 1.49
C GLU A 289 -0.10 1.93 2.02
N GLN A 290 -0.66 3.08 2.38
CA GLN A 290 0.07 4.15 3.06
C GLN A 290 -0.87 4.90 4.00
N ASN A 291 -0.31 5.46 5.07
CA ASN A 291 -1.04 6.31 6.01
C ASN A 291 -0.71 7.78 5.76
N LEU A 292 -1.75 8.60 5.67
CA LEU A 292 -1.66 10.05 5.78
C LEU A 292 -2.05 10.43 7.22
N ASN A 293 -1.07 10.91 7.99
CA ASN A 293 -1.30 11.37 9.35
C ASN A 293 -1.60 12.88 9.33
N ILE A 294 -2.68 13.26 10.00
CA ILE A 294 -3.15 14.63 10.12
C ILE A 294 -3.14 14.99 11.61
N LYS A 295 -2.36 16.01 11.96
CA LYS A 295 -2.28 16.54 13.32
C LYS A 295 -3.13 17.80 13.44
N LYS A 296 -3.92 17.89 14.50
CA LYS A 296 -4.68 19.11 14.82
C LYS A 296 -3.85 20.04 15.72
N GLU A 297 -3.75 21.30 15.32
CA GLU A 297 -3.13 22.39 16.08
C GLU A 297 -4.10 23.58 16.14
N GLY A 298 -4.82 23.69 17.25
CA GLY A 298 -5.93 24.64 17.40
C GLY A 298 -7.07 24.32 16.43
N ILE A 299 -7.33 25.22 15.47
CA ILE A 299 -8.31 25.03 14.39
C ILE A 299 -7.68 24.56 13.08
N THR A 300 -6.36 24.43 13.04
CA THR A 300 -5.61 24.03 11.84
C THR A 300 -5.30 22.54 11.88
N TYR A 301 -5.34 21.90 10.73
CA TYR A 301 -4.99 20.51 10.49
C TYR A 301 -3.76 20.49 9.60
N ILE A 302 -2.69 19.81 10.03
CA ILE A 302 -1.37 19.81 9.40
C ILE A 302 -1.01 18.38 9.01
N ILE A 303 -0.48 18.20 7.80
CA ILE A 303 0.00 16.90 7.33
C ILE A 303 1.41 16.62 7.84
N GLU A 304 1.63 15.40 8.32
CA GLU A 304 2.97 14.87 8.57
C GLU A 304 3.53 14.29 7.27
N GLU A 305 4.39 15.05 6.60
CA GLU A 305 5.06 14.65 5.36
C GLU A 305 6.05 13.50 5.61
N ASN A 306 6.22 12.66 4.58
CA ASN A 306 7.27 11.65 4.52
C ASN A 306 7.63 11.38 3.05
N ILE A 307 8.52 10.43 2.77
CA ILE A 307 8.98 10.15 1.41
C ILE A 307 7.87 9.77 0.41
N ASN A 308 6.72 9.27 0.91
CA ASN A 308 5.56 8.91 0.11
C ASN A 308 4.32 9.78 0.40
N VAL A 309 4.48 10.86 1.19
CA VAL A 309 3.42 11.82 1.50
C VAL A 309 3.97 13.22 1.28
N ILE A 310 3.55 13.84 0.18
CA ILE A 310 4.11 15.10 -0.33
C ILE A 310 3.02 16.18 -0.28
N ALA A 311 3.32 17.35 0.27
CA ALA A 311 2.41 18.48 0.25
C ALA A 311 2.63 19.40 -0.96
N ASP A 312 2.12 19.00 -2.13
CA ASP A 312 2.36 19.65 -3.42
C ASP A 312 1.08 20.06 -4.20
N ILE A 313 -0.10 20.01 -3.55
CA ILE A 313 -1.39 20.39 -4.16
C ILE A 313 -2.04 21.59 -3.45
#